data_AF-A0A1Y4WK48-F1
#
_entry.id   AF-A0A1Y4WK48-F1
#
_cell.length_a   1.000
_cell.length_b   1.000
_cell.length_c   1.000
_cell.angle_alpha   90.00
_cell.angle_beta   90.00
_cell.angle_gamma   90.00
#
_symmetry.space_group_name_H-M   'P 1'
#
loop_
_entity.id
_entity.type
_entity.pdbx_description
1 polymer ?
#
loop_
_entity_poly.entity_id
_entity_poly.type
_entity_poly.pdbx_seq_one_letter_code
_entity_poly.pdbx_strand_id
1 'polypeptide(L)'
;MATYTANYQLHQWVPEDNFLRTDFNTDFQKIDAALAGLKALADGKAGTAALEAVRQLAQGRARAVVGGYTGDNTTTREFNVGGTPLGVFLLTPYNGYFTLFTGGTVNQLTITTNGFRVDSGSLALNMGGRLYTYLALV
;
A
#
# COMPACT_ATOMS: atom_id res chain seq x y z
N MET A 1 -40.79 6.44 26.03
CA MET A 1 -40.15 7.30 25.01
C MET A 1 -39.51 6.35 24.01
N ALA A 2 -39.70 6.57 22.72
CA ALA A 2 -39.11 5.72 21.68
C ALA A 2 -37.58 5.70 21.77
N THR A 3 -37.00 4.51 21.64
CA THR A 3 -35.55 4.30 21.56
C THR A 3 -35.11 4.20 20.10
N TYR A 4 -33.89 4.66 19.80
CA TYR A 4 -33.37 4.74 18.44
C TYR A 4 -32.05 4.00 18.27
N THR A 5 -31.82 3.44 17.09
CA THR A 5 -30.54 2.83 16.73
C THR A 5 -29.43 3.89 16.60
N ALA A 6 -28.22 3.56 17.04
CA ALA A 6 -27.11 4.53 17.10
C ALA A 6 -26.71 5.09 15.72
N ASN A 7 -26.62 4.24 14.69
CA ASN A 7 -25.99 4.59 13.43
C ASN A 7 -26.94 5.30 12.43
N TYR A 8 -28.23 4.94 12.45
CA TYR A 8 -29.21 5.42 11.47
C TYR A 8 -30.44 6.05 12.12
N GLN A 9 -30.46 6.16 13.45
CA GLN A 9 -31.56 6.77 14.20
C GLN A 9 -32.92 6.20 13.82
N LEU A 10 -32.97 4.89 13.59
CA LEU A 10 -34.19 4.14 13.27
C LEU A 10 -34.94 3.80 14.56
N HIS A 11 -36.28 3.78 14.52
CA HIS A 11 -37.08 3.36 15.67
C HIS A 11 -36.75 1.93 16.08
N GLN A 12 -36.52 1.74 17.38
CA GLN A 12 -36.33 0.44 18.00
C GLN A 12 -37.62 0.06 18.72
N TRP A 13 -38.54 -0.55 17.97
CA TRP A 13 -39.87 -0.95 18.42
C TRP A 13 -39.79 -1.95 19.59
N VAL A 14 -40.43 -1.63 20.71
CA VAL A 14 -40.69 -2.58 21.81
C VAL A 14 -42.13 -3.11 21.74
N PRO A 15 -42.47 -4.26 22.36
CA PRO A 15 -43.81 -4.85 22.27
C PRO A 15 -44.95 -3.93 22.71
N GLU A 16 -44.68 -2.99 23.60
CA GLU A 16 -45.64 -2.02 24.12
C GLU A 16 -45.82 -0.77 23.22
N ASP A 17 -45.01 -0.62 22.16
CA ASP A 17 -45.07 0.54 21.26
C ASP A 17 -46.25 0.45 20.27
N ASN A 18 -46.87 1.60 20.00
CA ASN A 18 -47.95 1.70 19.03
C ASN A 18 -47.40 1.97 17.62
N PHE A 19 -47.72 1.12 16.65
CA PHE A 19 -47.21 1.25 15.27
C PHE A 19 -47.76 2.48 14.54
N LEU A 20 -46.96 3.54 14.49
CA LEU A 20 -47.27 4.77 13.75
C LEU A 20 -46.73 4.69 12.32
N ARG A 21 -47.62 4.84 11.33
CA ARG A 21 -47.26 4.81 9.90
C ARG A 21 -46.23 5.88 9.52
N THR A 22 -46.27 7.04 10.17
CA THR A 22 -45.33 8.15 9.91
C THR A 22 -43.91 7.74 10.23
N ASP A 23 -43.69 7.19 11.44
CA ASP A 23 -42.37 6.76 11.91
C ASP A 23 -41.80 5.64 11.04
N PHE A 24 -42.65 4.69 10.67
CA PHE A 24 -42.28 3.58 9.81
C PHE A 24 -41.86 4.04 8.40
N ASN A 25 -42.62 4.96 7.78
CA ASN A 25 -42.27 5.51 6.49
C ASN A 25 -40.98 6.34 6.55
N THR A 26 -40.75 7.08 7.63
CA THR A 26 -39.49 7.82 7.84
C THR A 26 -38.30 6.88 7.95
N ASP A 27 -38.44 5.76 8.65
CA ASP A 27 -37.35 4.77 8.77
C ASP A 27 -37.05 4.08 7.43
N PHE A 28 -38.07 3.79 6.62
CA PHE A 28 -37.84 3.29 5.26
C PHE A 28 -37.14 4.30 4.35
N GLN A 29 -37.47 5.58 4.43
CA GLN A 29 -36.75 6.61 3.68
C GLN A 29 -35.27 6.69 4.07
N LYS A 30 -34.96 6.54 5.36
CA LYS A 30 -33.56 6.50 5.85
C LYS A 30 -32.82 5.28 5.32
N ILE A 31 -33.46 4.10 5.33
CA ILE A 31 -32.85 2.86 4.81
C ILE A 31 -32.62 2.97 3.30
N ASP A 32 -33.59 3.49 2.54
CA ASP A 32 -33.48 3.64 1.09
C ASP A 32 -32.36 4.63 0.72
N ALA A 33 -32.27 5.76 1.43
CA ALA A 33 -31.18 6.72 1.26
C ALA A 33 -29.80 6.11 1.59
N ALA A 34 -29.70 5.34 2.68
CA ALA A 34 -28.46 4.66 3.05
C ALA A 34 -28.05 3.60 2.00
N LEU A 35 -29.02 2.86 1.46
CA LEU A 35 -28.79 1.87 0.41
C LEU A 35 -28.36 2.53 -0.91
N ALA A 36 -29.00 3.63 -1.29
CA ALA A 36 -28.61 4.42 -2.46
C ALA A 36 -27.18 4.98 -2.30
N GLY A 37 -26.84 5.47 -1.11
CA GLY A 37 -25.49 5.93 -0.78
C GLY A 37 -24.43 4.81 -0.86
N LEU A 38 -24.75 3.63 -0.31
CA LEU A 38 -23.87 2.46 -0.40
C LEU A 38 -23.67 2.01 -1.85
N LYS A 39 -24.74 2.01 -2.65
CA LYS A 39 -24.68 1.70 -4.07
C LYS A 39 -23.81 2.70 -4.83
N ALA A 40 -23.98 3.99 -4.61
CA ALA A 40 -23.15 5.02 -5.23
C ALA A 40 -21.66 4.87 -4.86
N LEU A 41 -21.36 4.55 -3.60
CA LEU A 41 -19.98 4.26 -3.16
C LEU A 41 -19.41 2.99 -3.79
N ALA A 42 -20.23 1.97 -4.04
CA ALA A 42 -19.82 0.75 -4.71
C ALA A 42 -19.59 0.99 -6.22
N ASP A 43 -20.49 1.71 -6.87
CA ASP A 43 -20.42 2.04 -8.30
C ASP A 43 -19.26 3.02 -8.60
N GLY A 44 -18.87 3.87 -7.64
CA GLY A 44 -17.72 4.76 -7.74
C GLY A 44 -16.35 4.08 -7.54
N LYS A 45 -16.31 2.82 -7.11
CA LYS A 45 -15.06 2.06 -6.99
C LYS A 45 -14.71 1.42 -8.33
N ALA A 46 -13.41 1.41 -8.64
CA ALA A 46 -12.93 0.61 -9.76
C ALA A 46 -13.27 -0.87 -9.53
N GLY A 47 -13.88 -1.51 -10.53
CA GLY A 47 -14.15 -2.94 -10.49
C GLY A 47 -12.85 -3.75 -10.40
N THR A 48 -12.94 -4.96 -9.86
CA THR A 48 -11.79 -5.87 -9.69
C THR A 48 -11.04 -6.12 -11.00
N ALA A 49 -11.76 -6.26 -12.12
CA ALA A 49 -11.17 -6.42 -13.44
C ALA A 49 -10.36 -5.20 -13.91
N ALA A 50 -10.86 -3.98 -13.63
CA ALA A 50 -10.14 -2.75 -13.98
C ALA A 50 -8.86 -2.60 -13.14
N LEU A 51 -8.93 -2.94 -11.85
CA LEU A 51 -7.76 -2.96 -10.98
C LEU A 51 -6.71 -3.97 -11.43
N GLU A 52 -7.15 -5.16 -11.86
CA GLU A 52 -6.25 -6.20 -12.36
C GLU A 52 -5.61 -5.81 -13.71
N ALA A 53 -6.37 -5.19 -14.62
CA ALA A 53 -5.82 -4.65 -15.86
C ALA A 53 -4.76 -3.57 -15.60
N VAL A 54 -4.98 -2.67 -14.63
CA VAL A 54 -3.98 -1.68 -14.21
C VAL A 54 -2.74 -2.34 -13.61
N ARG A 55 -2.91 -3.41 -12.81
CA ARG A 55 -1.78 -4.18 -12.28
C ARG A 55 -0.95 -4.82 -13.37
N GLN A 56 -1.59 -5.48 -14.33
CA GLN A 56 -0.88 -6.09 -15.46
C GLN A 56 -0.15 -5.05 -16.31
N LEU A 57 -0.79 -3.91 -16.58
CA LEU A 57 -0.13 -2.81 -17.31
C LEU A 57 1.07 -2.26 -16.54
N ALA A 58 0.98 -2.15 -15.22
CA ALA A 58 2.07 -1.68 -14.37
C ALA A 58 3.22 -2.70 -14.27
N GLN A 59 2.92 -4.00 -14.32
CA GLN A 59 3.92 -5.07 -14.32
C GLN A 59 4.61 -5.25 -15.68
N GLY A 60 3.92 -4.96 -16.79
CA GLY A 60 4.47 -5.07 -18.14
C GLY A 60 5.37 -3.90 -18.56
N ARG A 61 5.52 -2.86 -17.74
CA ARG A 61 6.32 -1.67 -18.03
C ARG A 61 7.53 -1.61 -17.10
N ALA A 62 8.70 -1.31 -17.67
CA ALA A 62 9.89 -1.00 -16.88
C ALA A 62 9.62 0.21 -15.98
N ARG A 63 9.83 0.04 -14.67
CA ARG A 63 9.66 1.06 -13.64
C ARG A 63 11.02 1.41 -13.03
N ALA A 64 11.35 2.69 -13.03
CA ALA A 64 12.45 3.23 -12.24
C ALA A 64 11.94 3.68 -10.87
N VAL A 65 12.47 3.10 -9.80
CA VAL A 65 12.20 3.51 -8.41
C VAL A 65 13.44 4.22 -7.87
N VAL A 66 13.30 5.50 -7.58
CA VAL A 66 14.34 6.31 -6.93
C VAL A 66 13.97 6.48 -5.47
N GLY A 67 14.93 6.25 -4.58
CA GLY A 67 14.74 6.49 -3.16
C GLY A 67 16.05 6.78 -2.47
N GLY A 68 15.98 6.98 -1.17
CA GLY A 68 17.16 7.19 -0.34
C GLY A 68 16.94 6.66 1.06
N TYR A 69 18.03 6.38 1.74
CA TYR A 69 18.02 5.97 3.14
C TYR A 69 19.21 6.55 3.87
N THR A 70 19.04 6.75 5.17
CA THR A 70 20.17 7.00 6.07
C THR A 70 20.62 5.65 6.61
N GLY A 71 21.92 5.37 6.56
CA GLY A 71 22.48 4.15 7.10
C GLY A 71 22.36 4.12 8.62
N ASP A 72 22.26 2.92 9.19
CA ASP A 72 21.97 2.69 10.61
C ASP A 72 22.92 1.68 11.28
N ASN A 73 24.00 1.28 10.60
CA ASN A 73 24.97 0.26 11.04
C ASN A 73 24.40 -1.15 11.24
N THR A 74 23.16 -1.43 10.82
CA THR A 74 22.63 -2.79 10.86
C THR A 74 23.38 -3.71 9.88
N THR A 75 23.55 -4.98 10.28
CA THR A 75 24.32 -5.97 9.51
C THR A 75 23.73 -6.24 8.14
N THR A 76 22.41 -6.20 8.03
CA THR A 76 21.66 -6.48 6.81
C THR A 76 20.41 -5.62 6.80
N ARG A 77 20.11 -5.01 5.65
CA ARG A 77 18.92 -4.18 5.50
C ARG A 77 18.25 -4.41 4.15
N GLU A 78 16.95 -4.66 4.19
CA GLU A 78 16.13 -4.91 3.01
C GLU A 78 15.28 -3.69 2.64
N PHE A 79 15.13 -3.47 1.35
CA PHE A 79 14.36 -2.39 0.76
C PHE A 79 13.35 -2.97 -0.22
N ASN A 80 12.07 -2.72 0.05
CA ASN A 80 10.99 -3.13 -0.84
C ASN A 80 10.75 -2.02 -1.87
N VAL A 81 10.88 -2.36 -3.15
CA VAL A 81 10.61 -1.45 -4.28
C VAL A 81 9.43 -1.95 -5.12
N GLY A 82 8.67 -2.92 -4.63
CA GLY A 82 7.41 -3.39 -5.20
C GLY A 82 7.54 -4.36 -6.37
N GLY A 83 8.63 -5.11 -6.44
CA GLY A 83 8.89 -6.16 -7.44
C GLY A 83 10.38 -6.55 -7.46
N THR A 84 10.74 -7.59 -8.23
CA THR A 84 12.13 -8.03 -8.42
C THR A 84 12.86 -7.06 -9.37
N PRO A 85 13.86 -6.30 -8.92
CA PRO A 85 14.61 -5.44 -9.81
C PRO A 85 15.41 -6.24 -10.84
N LEU A 86 15.48 -5.74 -12.07
CA LEU A 86 16.47 -6.14 -13.07
C LEU A 86 17.87 -5.57 -12.73
N GLY A 87 17.92 -4.45 -12.02
CA GLY A 87 19.16 -3.82 -11.64
C GLY A 87 18.99 -2.78 -10.54
N VAL A 88 20.01 -2.64 -9.69
CA VAL A 88 20.04 -1.62 -8.63
C VAL A 88 21.35 -0.87 -8.69
N PHE A 89 21.24 0.46 -8.71
CA PHE A 89 22.34 1.40 -8.56
C PHE A 89 22.22 2.03 -7.18
N LEU A 90 23.27 1.91 -6.37
CA LEU A 90 23.39 2.52 -5.06
C LEU A 90 24.49 3.58 -5.10
N LEU A 91 24.09 4.82 -4.86
CA LEU A 91 24.93 6.00 -4.88
C LEU A 91 25.21 6.44 -3.45
N THR A 92 26.49 6.63 -3.17
CA THR A 92 26.97 7.34 -1.98
C THR A 92 27.49 8.72 -2.42
N PRO A 93 27.80 9.64 -1.49
CA PRO A 93 28.40 10.92 -1.85
C PRO A 93 29.72 10.84 -2.63
N TYR A 94 30.40 9.68 -2.61
CA TYR A 94 31.76 9.53 -3.18
C TYR A 94 31.86 8.45 -4.26
N ASN A 95 31.04 7.40 -4.17
CA ASN A 95 31.11 6.22 -5.03
C ASN A 95 29.71 5.76 -5.45
N GLY A 96 29.61 5.17 -6.64
CA GLY A 96 28.45 4.42 -7.11
C GLY A 96 28.74 2.93 -7.15
N TYR A 97 27.80 2.13 -6.68
CA TYR A 97 27.82 0.67 -6.73
C TYR A 97 26.61 0.19 -7.50
N PHE A 98 26.72 -0.90 -8.24
CA PHE A 98 25.56 -1.46 -8.95
C PHE A 98 25.60 -2.98 -8.97
N THR A 99 24.42 -3.58 -9.12
CA THR A 99 24.25 -4.99 -9.41
C THR A 99 23.16 -5.18 -10.47
N LEU A 100 23.42 -6.08 -11.41
CA LEU A 100 22.47 -6.57 -12.42
C LEU A 100 22.24 -8.08 -12.29
N PHE A 101 22.82 -8.71 -11.26
CA PHE A 101 22.81 -10.16 -11.08
C PHE A 101 21.62 -10.60 -10.23
N THR A 102 20.71 -11.36 -10.83
CA THR A 102 19.61 -12.01 -10.14
C THR A 102 20.08 -13.36 -9.59
N GLY A 103 20.44 -13.42 -8.30
CA GLY A 103 20.74 -14.70 -7.64
C GLY A 103 22.01 -14.76 -6.77
N GLY A 104 22.66 -13.64 -6.48
CA GLY A 104 23.82 -13.61 -5.59
C GLY A 104 24.12 -12.22 -5.03
N THR A 105 24.98 -12.17 -4.02
CA THR A 105 25.48 -10.92 -3.45
C THR A 105 26.67 -10.43 -4.27
N VAL A 106 26.56 -9.25 -4.86
CA VAL A 106 27.66 -8.59 -5.59
C VAL A 106 27.91 -7.25 -4.91
N ASN A 107 29.14 -6.98 -4.49
CA ASN A 107 29.48 -5.74 -3.79
C ASN A 107 28.55 -5.47 -2.59
N GLN A 108 28.22 -6.53 -1.83
CA GLN A 108 27.33 -6.46 -0.65
C GLN A 108 25.89 -6.00 -0.96
N LEU A 109 25.51 -6.03 -2.23
CA LEU A 109 24.19 -5.72 -2.74
C LEU A 109 23.58 -6.99 -3.33
N THR A 110 22.35 -7.30 -2.93
CA THR A 110 21.65 -8.50 -3.36
C THR A 110 20.28 -8.12 -3.88
N ILE A 111 19.92 -8.57 -5.09
CA ILE A 111 18.57 -8.44 -5.62
C ILE A 111 17.67 -9.48 -4.93
N THR A 112 16.52 -9.04 -4.43
CA THR A 112 15.50 -9.89 -3.79
C THR A 112 14.20 -9.85 -4.59
N THR A 113 13.28 -10.76 -4.28
CA THR A 113 11.98 -10.86 -4.98
C THR A 113 11.13 -9.59 -4.90
N ASN A 114 11.32 -8.78 -3.85
CA ASN A 114 10.55 -7.55 -3.65
C ASN A 114 11.42 -6.28 -3.73
N GLY A 115 12.71 -6.42 -4.01
CA GLY A 115 13.61 -5.29 -4.14
C GLY A 115 15.07 -5.66 -4.00
N PHE A 116 15.74 -5.09 -3.00
CA PHE A 116 17.15 -5.34 -2.79
C PHE A 116 17.53 -5.31 -1.32
N ARG A 117 18.71 -5.84 -1.04
CA ARG A 117 19.29 -5.92 0.29
C ARG A 117 20.72 -5.41 0.24
N VAL A 118 21.10 -4.68 1.28
CA VAL A 118 22.50 -4.32 1.56
C VAL A 118 22.98 -5.10 2.76
N ASP A 119 24.18 -5.66 2.63
CA ASP A 119 24.86 -6.39 3.69
C ASP A 119 26.08 -5.58 4.18
N SER A 120 26.45 -5.76 5.44
CA SER A 120 27.59 -5.10 6.06
C SER A 120 28.92 -5.66 5.58
N GLY A 121 29.97 -4.82 5.63
CA GLY A 121 31.37 -5.18 5.40
C GLY A 121 32.13 -4.04 4.72
N SER A 122 33.11 -4.35 3.86
CA SER A 122 34.17 -3.40 3.47
C SER A 122 33.73 -2.17 2.70
N LEU A 123 32.59 -2.22 1.98
CA LEU A 123 32.08 -1.07 1.23
C LEU A 123 31.22 -0.14 2.10
N ALA A 124 30.91 -0.55 3.34
CA ALA A 124 30.16 0.23 4.31
C ALA A 124 28.86 0.81 3.71
N LEU A 125 28.07 -0.02 3.01
CA LEU A 125 26.83 0.39 2.34
C LEU A 125 25.68 0.73 3.30
N ASN A 126 25.88 0.61 4.61
CA ASN A 126 24.87 0.93 5.61
C ASN A 126 25.48 1.62 6.85
N MET A 127 26.45 2.51 6.63
CA MET A 127 27.13 3.22 7.70
C MET A 127 26.19 4.23 8.37
N GLY A 128 26.15 4.19 9.70
CA GLY A 128 25.33 5.05 10.55
C GLY A 128 25.48 6.53 10.21
N GLY A 129 24.35 7.22 10.01
CA GLY A 129 24.31 8.66 9.78
C GLY A 129 24.75 9.10 8.38
N ARG A 130 25.08 8.17 7.47
CA ARG A 130 25.41 8.48 6.09
C ARG A 130 24.18 8.37 5.19
N LEU A 131 24.00 9.33 4.29
CA LEU A 131 22.93 9.31 3.30
C LEU A 131 23.35 8.45 2.08
N TYR A 132 22.42 7.61 1.64
CA TYR A 132 22.52 6.79 0.45
C TYR A 132 21.32 7.07 -0.45
N THR A 133 21.54 7.05 -1.76
CA THR A 133 20.49 7.18 -2.78
C THR A 133 20.51 5.95 -3.65
N TYR A 134 19.36 5.43 -4.05
CA TYR A 134 19.28 4.28 -4.95
C TYR A 134 18.36 4.53 -6.11
N LEU A 135 18.65 3.86 -7.23
CA LEU A 135 17.80 3.69 -8.40
C LEU A 135 17.64 2.19 -8.64
N ALA A 136 16.42 1.69 -8.51
CA ALA A 136 16.07 0.31 -8.86
C ALA A 136 15.24 0.29 -10.15
N LEU A 137 15.67 -0.53 -11.11
CA LEU A 137 14.94 -0.81 -12.34
C LEU A 137 14.15 -2.09 -12.12
N VAL A 138 12.82 -2.00 -12.10
CA VAL A 138 11.86 -3.08 -11.81
C VAL A 138 11.02 -3.36 -13.05
#